data_AF-A0A1G8GRM5-F1
#
_entry.id   AF-A0A1G8GRM5-F1
#
_cell.length_a   1.000
_cell.length_b   1.000
_cell.length_c   1.000
_cell.angle_alpha   90.00
_cell.angle_beta   90.00
_cell.angle_gamma   90.00
#
_symmetry.space_group_name_H-M   'P 1'
#
loop_
_entity.id
_entity.type
_entity.pdbx_description
1 polymer ?
#
loop_
_entity_poly.entity_id
_entity_poly.type
_entity_poly.pdbx_seq_one_letter_code
_entity_poly.pdbx_strand_id
1 'polypeptide(L)'
;MSTQAEEDVLSQASFDRAPAAPAPAAPEADGAVASRTRQFDTPRLRQDFADQGAFLYMEDFLAPEVTEQLVHSARALLDEVNRNYLPGHKQGGSVSRHTIDRLAPFIAELYRSKELIGWLEQLSGDKLMVSPADDPHAYALYYYTRPGDHIGWHYDTSYYDGRRYTLLLGVIDDSSCRLDYELHTRNPDVPDVPGSVQIPPGGLVFFDGDKLRHRVTPAGANEFRVSLTFEYVTDPNMRPWRRFISNMKDAIAYFGFRQVFRQMTKRKGAGS
;
A
#
# COMPACT_ATOMS: atom_id res chain seq x y z
N MET A 1 -14.33 41.88 12.83
CA MET A 1 -14.56 41.68 11.38
C MET A 1 -13.57 40.64 10.87
N SER A 2 -13.73 39.38 11.23
CA SER A 2 -12.80 38.30 10.83
C SER A 2 -13.40 36.93 11.11
N THR A 3 -14.52 36.62 10.45
CA THR A 3 -15.16 35.29 10.55
C THR A 3 -15.69 34.77 9.21
N GLN A 4 -15.56 35.52 8.11
CA GLN A 4 -16.05 35.11 6.79
C GLN A 4 -14.97 34.58 5.84
N ALA A 5 -13.68 34.75 6.17
CA ALA A 5 -12.59 34.30 5.30
C ALA A 5 -12.11 32.86 5.60
N GLU A 6 -12.56 32.25 6.70
CA GLU A 6 -12.18 30.87 7.07
C GLU A 6 -13.24 29.82 6.68
N GLU A 7 -14.47 30.24 6.39
CA GLU A 7 -15.52 29.33 5.89
C GLU A 7 -15.42 29.10 4.37
N ASP A 8 -14.75 29.98 3.63
CA ASP A 8 -14.67 29.91 2.16
C ASP A 8 -13.55 29.00 1.62
N VAL A 9 -12.62 28.56 2.46
CA VAL A 9 -11.53 27.65 2.05
C VAL A 9 -11.94 26.16 2.18
N LEU A 10 -13.05 25.88 2.87
CA LEU A 10 -13.60 24.52 3.02
C LEU A 10 -14.60 24.14 1.91
N SER A 11 -14.95 25.05 0.99
CA SER A 11 -16.03 24.84 0.01
C SER A 11 -15.57 24.55 -1.44
N GLN A 12 -14.27 24.60 -1.76
CA GLN A 12 -13.78 24.51 -3.15
C GLN A 12 -12.84 23.33 -3.47
N ALA A 13 -12.93 22.23 -2.73
CA ALA A 13 -12.55 20.91 -3.25
C ALA A 13 -13.81 20.15 -3.65
N SER A 14 -14.62 20.75 -4.52
CA SER A 14 -15.66 20.04 -5.25
C SER A 14 -14.97 19.17 -6.30
N PHE A 15 -14.39 18.05 -5.87
CA PHE A 15 -14.37 16.89 -6.76
C PHE A 15 -15.84 16.61 -6.99
N ASP A 16 -16.33 16.83 -8.22
CA ASP A 16 -17.69 16.50 -8.60
C ASP A 16 -18.01 15.14 -8.00
N ARG A 17 -18.86 15.15 -6.97
CA ARG A 17 -19.42 13.94 -6.38
C ARG A 17 -20.47 13.49 -7.39
N ALA A 18 -20.00 13.06 -8.56
CA ALA A 18 -20.81 12.34 -9.51
C ALA A 18 -21.52 11.25 -8.70
N PRO A 19 -22.84 11.07 -8.87
CA PRO A 19 -23.55 10.00 -8.17
C PRO A 19 -22.75 8.73 -8.39
N ALA A 20 -22.37 8.07 -7.29
CA ALA A 20 -21.51 6.90 -7.35
C ALA A 20 -22.13 5.94 -8.37
N ALA A 21 -21.44 5.74 -9.48
CA ALA A 21 -21.84 4.76 -10.46
C ALA A 21 -22.06 3.44 -9.72
N PRO A 22 -23.09 2.65 -10.08
CA PRO A 22 -23.31 1.35 -9.46
C PRO A 22 -21.98 0.58 -9.48
N ALA A 23 -21.67 -0.07 -8.35
CA ALA A 23 -20.42 -0.83 -8.23
C ALA A 23 -20.29 -1.77 -9.44
N PRO A 24 -19.15 -1.80 -10.13
CA PRO A 24 -18.92 -2.84 -11.13
C PRO A 24 -19.05 -4.21 -10.45
N ALA A 25 -19.47 -5.21 -11.20
CA ALA A 25 -19.42 -6.57 -10.68
C ALA A 25 -17.95 -6.91 -10.42
N ALA A 26 -17.60 -7.21 -9.16
CA ALA A 26 -16.24 -7.56 -8.81
C ALA A 26 -15.81 -8.79 -9.62
N PRO A 27 -14.68 -8.73 -10.36
CA PRO A 27 -14.18 -9.91 -11.07
C PRO A 27 -13.72 -10.99 -10.07
N GLU A 28 -13.61 -12.23 -10.53
CA GLU A 28 -12.94 -13.26 -9.72
C GLU A 28 -11.44 -12.97 -9.66
N ALA A 29 -10.92 -12.63 -8.47
CA ALA A 29 -9.55 -12.17 -8.31
C ALA A 29 -8.51 -13.15 -8.87
N ASP A 30 -8.63 -14.45 -8.56
CA ASP A 30 -7.71 -15.48 -9.07
C ASP A 30 -7.77 -15.59 -10.60
N GLY A 31 -8.98 -15.63 -11.18
CA GLY A 31 -9.16 -15.72 -12.63
C GLY A 31 -8.60 -14.51 -13.38
N ALA A 32 -8.81 -13.30 -12.84
CA ALA A 32 -8.31 -12.06 -13.42
C ALA A 32 -6.78 -11.94 -13.31
N VAL A 33 -6.18 -12.36 -12.20
CA VAL A 33 -4.71 -12.38 -12.07
C VAL A 33 -4.10 -13.43 -12.98
N ALA A 34 -4.65 -14.65 -13.01
CA ALA A 34 -4.16 -15.72 -13.88
C ALA A 34 -4.20 -15.35 -15.37
N SER A 35 -5.24 -14.63 -15.81
CA SER A 35 -5.37 -14.21 -17.20
C SER A 35 -4.27 -13.22 -17.61
N ARG A 36 -3.85 -12.34 -16.69
CA ARG A 36 -2.76 -11.36 -16.90
C ARG A 36 -1.39 -12.03 -16.81
N THR A 37 -1.11 -12.78 -15.75
CA THR A 37 0.23 -13.34 -15.50
C THR A 37 0.67 -14.34 -16.57
N ARG A 38 -0.27 -15.05 -17.21
CA ARG A 38 0.02 -15.95 -18.35
C ARG A 38 0.50 -15.24 -19.61
N GLN A 39 0.28 -13.93 -19.73
CA GLN A 39 0.70 -13.14 -20.90
C GLN A 39 2.12 -12.58 -20.74
N PHE A 40 2.67 -12.60 -19.52
CA PHE A 40 3.98 -12.04 -19.24
C PHE A 40 5.11 -13.04 -19.47
N ASP A 41 6.25 -12.54 -19.93
CA ASP A 41 7.51 -13.29 -19.96
C ASP A 41 8.10 -13.36 -18.54
N THR A 42 7.55 -14.25 -17.71
CA THR A 42 7.96 -14.39 -16.31
C THR A 42 9.47 -14.71 -16.15
N PRO A 43 10.11 -15.56 -16.99
CA PRO A 43 11.56 -15.74 -16.94
C PRO A 43 12.35 -14.43 -17.12
N ARG A 44 11.95 -13.58 -18.08
CA ARG A 44 12.56 -12.27 -18.29
C ARG A 44 12.35 -11.36 -17.08
N LEU A 45 11.12 -11.27 -16.57
CA LEU A 45 10.81 -10.43 -15.41
C LEU A 45 11.53 -10.88 -14.14
N ARG A 46 11.71 -12.20 -13.95
CA ARG A 46 12.52 -12.74 -12.85
C ARG A 46 13.98 -12.31 -12.96
N GLN A 47 14.53 -12.32 -14.17
CA GLN A 47 15.88 -11.83 -14.41
C GLN A 47 15.96 -10.32 -14.09
N ASP A 48 15.05 -9.52 -14.61
CA ASP A 48 15.00 -8.08 -14.36
C ASP A 48 14.84 -7.76 -12.86
N PHE A 49 14.07 -8.57 -12.12
CA PHE A 49 13.92 -8.47 -10.66
C PHE A 49 15.25 -8.73 -9.93
N ALA A 50 15.98 -9.78 -10.32
CA ALA A 50 17.26 -10.14 -9.73
C ALA A 50 18.35 -9.10 -10.05
N ASP A 51 18.44 -8.69 -11.31
CA ASP A 51 19.44 -7.73 -11.79
C ASP A 51 19.28 -6.36 -11.12
N GLN A 52 18.04 -5.97 -10.79
CA GLN A 52 17.73 -4.73 -10.04
C GLN A 52 17.81 -4.89 -8.51
N GLY A 53 18.29 -6.02 -8.00
CA GLY A 53 18.50 -6.21 -6.56
C GLY A 53 17.22 -6.48 -5.77
N ALA A 54 16.32 -7.28 -6.35
CA ALA A 54 14.98 -7.60 -5.83
C ALA A 54 13.99 -6.42 -5.92
N PHE A 55 13.91 -5.83 -7.11
CA PHE A 55 12.96 -4.77 -7.46
C PHE A 55 12.41 -4.99 -8.88
N LEU A 56 11.10 -4.84 -9.06
CA LEU A 56 10.44 -4.86 -10.36
C LEU A 56 9.38 -3.76 -10.43
N TYR A 57 9.35 -3.05 -11.55
CA TYR A 57 8.29 -2.09 -11.91
C TYR A 57 7.63 -2.53 -13.21
N MET A 58 6.30 -2.48 -13.26
CA MET A 58 5.50 -2.71 -14.46
C MET A 58 4.42 -1.64 -14.56
N GLU A 59 4.36 -0.95 -15.70
CA GLU A 59 3.36 0.09 -15.94
C GLU A 59 1.95 -0.50 -16.13
N ASP A 60 1.86 -1.69 -16.73
CA ASP A 60 0.61 -2.39 -17.04
C ASP A 60 0.62 -3.80 -16.44
N PHE A 61 -0.07 -3.98 -15.31
CA PHE A 61 -0.14 -5.26 -14.61
C PHE A 61 -1.58 -5.75 -14.42
N LEU A 62 -2.43 -4.99 -13.73
CA LEU A 62 -3.80 -5.39 -13.43
C LEU A 62 -4.68 -5.37 -14.68
N ALA A 63 -5.62 -6.30 -14.74
CA ALA A 63 -6.69 -6.24 -15.75
C ALA A 63 -7.56 -4.99 -15.52
N PRO A 64 -8.09 -4.35 -16.57
CA PRO A 64 -8.90 -3.13 -16.46
C PRO A 64 -10.04 -3.25 -15.44
N GLU A 65 -10.76 -4.37 -15.42
CA GLU A 65 -11.86 -4.63 -14.52
C GLU A 65 -11.44 -4.71 -13.04
N VAL A 66 -10.23 -5.21 -12.77
CA VAL A 66 -9.65 -5.22 -11.41
C VAL A 66 -9.28 -3.79 -11.01
N THR A 67 -8.64 -3.05 -11.91
CA THR A 67 -8.28 -1.65 -11.69
C THR A 67 -9.53 -0.79 -11.41
N GLU A 68 -10.59 -0.94 -12.21
CA GLU A 68 -11.86 -0.23 -12.01
C GLU A 68 -12.50 -0.57 -10.66
N GLN A 69 -12.50 -1.85 -10.26
CA GLN A 69 -13.00 -2.27 -8.96
C GLN A 69 -12.18 -1.67 -7.80
N LEU A 70 -10.85 -1.61 -7.92
CA LEU A 70 -9.98 -0.98 -6.92
C LEU A 70 -10.24 0.54 -6.84
N VAL A 71 -10.38 1.23 -7.97
CA VAL A 71 -10.73 2.65 -8.02
C VAL A 71 -12.08 2.90 -7.34
N HIS A 72 -13.08 2.08 -7.65
CA HIS A 72 -14.40 2.16 -7.03
C HIS A 72 -14.30 2.00 -5.51
N SER A 73 -13.63 0.95 -5.03
CA SER A 73 -13.43 0.71 -3.60
C SER A 73 -12.66 1.84 -2.92
N ALA A 74 -11.61 2.38 -3.54
CA ALA A 74 -10.83 3.49 -3.00
C ALA A 74 -11.66 4.77 -2.85
N ARG A 75 -12.52 5.08 -3.82
CA ARG A 75 -13.44 6.24 -3.75
C ARG A 75 -14.53 6.04 -2.69
N ALA A 76 -15.09 4.84 -2.58
CA ALA A 76 -16.09 4.50 -1.57
C ALA A 76 -15.55 4.58 -0.13
N LEU A 77 -14.24 4.40 0.05
CA LEU A 77 -13.56 4.44 1.35
C LEU A 77 -13.08 5.83 1.77
N LEU A 78 -13.36 6.89 1.01
CA LEU A 78 -12.88 8.25 1.32
C LEU A 78 -13.30 8.75 2.71
N ASP A 79 -14.53 8.46 3.13
CA ASP A 79 -15.05 8.88 4.44
C ASP A 79 -14.41 8.10 5.62
N GLU A 80 -13.66 7.03 5.33
CA GLU A 80 -12.99 6.19 6.32
C GLU A 80 -11.48 6.50 6.45
N VAL A 81 -10.98 7.50 5.70
CA VAL A 81 -9.57 7.86 5.66
C VAL A 81 -9.12 8.43 7.00
N ASN A 82 -8.15 7.76 7.63
CA ASN A 82 -7.50 8.24 8.84
C ASN A 82 -6.22 8.97 8.45
N ARG A 83 -6.12 10.25 8.82
CA ARG A 83 -4.95 11.08 8.50
C ARG A 83 -3.92 11.04 9.62
N ASN A 84 -2.67 10.93 9.22
CA ASN A 84 -1.51 10.91 10.10
C ASN A 84 -0.46 11.91 9.61
N TYR A 85 0.20 12.56 10.57
CA TYR A 85 1.28 13.51 10.33
C TYR A 85 2.41 13.26 11.33
N LEU A 86 3.57 12.89 10.82
CA LEU A 86 4.82 12.82 11.54
C LEU A 86 5.76 13.88 10.95
N PRO A 87 6.02 15.00 11.66
CA PRO A 87 6.80 16.11 11.15
C PRO A 87 8.13 15.67 10.55
N GLY A 88 8.40 16.11 9.31
CA GLY A 88 9.64 15.80 8.59
C GLY A 88 9.77 14.35 8.08
N HIS A 89 8.77 13.50 8.27
CA HIS A 89 8.83 12.10 7.83
C HIS A 89 7.62 11.64 7.01
N LYS A 90 6.40 11.94 7.45
CA LYS A 90 5.20 11.43 6.77
C LYS A 90 4.01 12.37 6.94
N GLN A 91 3.25 12.56 5.88
CA GLN A 91 1.96 13.22 5.91
C GLN A 91 1.03 12.51 4.92
N GLY A 92 -0.17 12.12 5.34
CA GLY A 92 -1.13 11.52 4.41
C GLY A 92 -2.32 10.87 5.09
N GLY A 93 -3.22 10.35 4.27
CA GLY A 93 -4.34 9.52 4.70
C GLY A 93 -4.05 8.03 4.54
N SER A 94 -4.73 7.20 5.31
CA SER A 94 -4.74 5.76 5.08
C SER A 94 -6.06 5.11 5.50
N VAL A 95 -6.38 4.00 4.85
CA VAL A 95 -7.43 3.07 5.27
C VAL A 95 -6.79 1.72 5.50
N SER A 96 -6.89 1.23 6.73
CA SER A 96 -6.23 -0.02 7.14
C SER A 96 -7.04 -1.24 6.72
N ARG A 97 -6.35 -2.39 6.69
CA ARG A 97 -6.93 -3.72 6.51
C ARG A 97 -8.25 -3.95 7.25
N HIS A 98 -8.36 -3.55 8.52
CA HIS A 98 -9.57 -3.80 9.30
C HIS A 98 -10.82 -3.13 8.70
N THR A 99 -10.65 -1.93 8.12
CA THR A 99 -11.75 -1.25 7.44
C THR A 99 -11.99 -1.85 6.06
N ILE A 100 -10.91 -2.15 5.32
CA ILE A 100 -10.98 -2.80 4.00
C ILE A 100 -11.74 -4.13 4.09
N ASP A 101 -11.46 -4.97 5.08
CA ASP A 101 -12.11 -6.27 5.25
C ASP A 101 -13.64 -6.18 5.36
N ARG A 102 -14.16 -5.07 5.89
CA ARG A 102 -15.61 -4.87 6.04
C ARG A 102 -16.25 -4.21 4.83
N LEU A 103 -15.53 -3.29 4.17
CA LEU A 103 -16.13 -2.33 3.24
C LEU A 103 -15.64 -2.50 1.80
N ALA A 104 -14.53 -3.20 1.58
CA ALA A 104 -13.95 -3.49 0.27
C ALA A 104 -13.35 -4.92 0.23
N PRO A 105 -14.18 -5.97 0.44
CA PRO A 105 -13.70 -7.36 0.57
C PRO A 105 -12.92 -7.85 -0.65
N PHE A 106 -13.21 -7.33 -1.85
CA PHE A 106 -12.46 -7.64 -3.06
C PHE A 106 -10.95 -7.38 -2.93
N ILE A 107 -10.52 -6.32 -2.23
CA ILE A 107 -9.09 -6.04 -1.98
C ILE A 107 -8.46 -7.17 -1.18
N ALA A 108 -9.19 -7.69 -0.18
CA ALA A 108 -8.72 -8.78 0.66
C ALA A 108 -8.74 -10.14 -0.07
N GLU A 109 -9.62 -10.31 -1.06
CA GLU A 109 -9.61 -11.46 -1.97
C GLU A 109 -8.41 -11.40 -2.92
N LEU A 110 -8.14 -10.23 -3.53
CA LEU A 110 -6.97 -10.01 -4.37
C LEU A 110 -5.66 -10.24 -3.62
N TYR A 111 -5.55 -9.77 -2.37
CA TYR A 111 -4.40 -10.05 -1.50
C TYR A 111 -4.17 -11.55 -1.24
N ARG A 112 -5.25 -12.33 -1.19
CA ARG A 112 -5.17 -13.78 -0.94
C ARG A 112 -5.14 -14.60 -2.23
N SER A 113 -5.07 -13.95 -3.38
CA SER A 113 -5.06 -14.62 -4.67
C SER A 113 -3.87 -15.57 -4.76
N LYS A 114 -4.15 -16.85 -5.00
CA LYS A 114 -3.11 -17.88 -5.13
C LYS A 114 -2.31 -17.70 -6.40
N GLU A 115 -2.94 -17.19 -7.45
CA GLU A 115 -2.32 -16.88 -8.74
C GLU A 115 -1.38 -15.70 -8.61
N LEU A 116 -1.76 -14.66 -7.84
CA LEU A 116 -0.88 -13.54 -7.51
C LEU A 116 0.34 -14.01 -6.71
N ILE A 117 0.09 -14.68 -5.58
CA ILE A 117 1.14 -15.17 -4.69
C ILE A 117 2.08 -16.09 -5.47
N GLY A 118 1.54 -17.07 -6.20
CA GLY A 118 2.35 -18.02 -6.98
C GLY A 118 3.19 -17.36 -8.07
N TRP A 119 2.70 -16.29 -8.71
CA TRP A 119 3.50 -15.53 -9.69
C TRP A 119 4.59 -14.72 -9.01
N LEU A 120 4.31 -14.07 -7.88
CA LEU A 120 5.33 -13.36 -7.09
C LEU A 120 6.42 -14.31 -6.57
N GLU A 121 6.07 -15.54 -6.19
CA GLU A 121 7.03 -16.60 -5.84
C GLU A 121 7.93 -16.99 -7.02
N GLN A 122 7.41 -17.00 -8.25
CA GLN A 122 8.21 -17.25 -9.45
C GLN A 122 9.23 -16.14 -9.70
N LEU A 123 8.84 -14.89 -9.46
CA LEU A 123 9.72 -13.72 -9.58
C LEU A 123 10.80 -13.67 -8.50
N SER A 124 10.40 -13.83 -7.24
CA SER A 124 11.33 -13.72 -6.10
C SER A 124 12.20 -14.96 -5.94
N GLY A 125 11.69 -16.13 -6.32
CA GLY A 125 12.28 -17.43 -6.02
C GLY A 125 12.06 -17.90 -4.58
N ASP A 126 11.40 -17.10 -3.74
CA ASP A 126 11.08 -17.42 -2.36
C ASP A 126 9.63 -17.90 -2.22
N LYS A 127 9.35 -18.72 -1.19
CA LYS A 127 7.97 -19.03 -0.79
C LYS A 127 7.39 -17.80 -0.10
N LEU A 128 6.20 -17.39 -0.51
CA LEU A 128 5.50 -16.24 0.05
C LEU A 128 4.26 -16.69 0.80
N MET A 129 4.07 -16.08 1.97
CA MET A 129 2.94 -16.32 2.85
C MET A 129 2.22 -15.00 3.10
N VAL A 130 0.91 -15.08 3.31
CA VAL A 130 0.16 -13.94 3.83
C VAL A 130 0.69 -13.58 5.21
N SER A 131 0.74 -12.28 5.47
CA SER A 131 1.07 -11.74 6.79
C SER A 131 0.02 -12.19 7.82
N PRO A 132 0.38 -12.32 9.10
CA PRO A 132 -0.54 -12.70 10.17
C PRO A 132 -1.87 -11.96 10.18
N ALA A 133 -2.93 -12.65 10.57
CA ALA A 133 -4.28 -12.11 10.55
C ALA A 133 -4.49 -10.91 11.48
N ASP A 134 -3.63 -10.69 12.47
CA ASP A 134 -3.63 -9.53 13.36
C ASP A 134 -2.68 -8.40 12.93
N ASP A 135 -1.92 -8.57 11.84
CA ASP A 135 -1.08 -7.51 11.28
C ASP A 135 -1.95 -6.48 10.53
N PRO A 136 -2.05 -5.23 11.03
CA PRO A 136 -2.77 -4.17 10.34
C PRO A 136 -2.04 -3.68 9.08
N HIS A 137 -0.76 -4.04 8.90
CA HIS A 137 0.08 -3.66 7.77
C HIS A 137 0.06 -4.67 6.62
N ALA A 138 -0.61 -5.82 6.78
CA ALA A 138 -0.73 -6.82 5.72
C ALA A 138 -1.23 -6.22 4.39
N TYR A 139 -2.16 -5.25 4.46
CA TYR A 139 -2.51 -4.39 3.35
C TYR A 139 -3.20 -3.09 3.81
N ALA A 140 -3.00 -2.02 3.03
CA ALA A 140 -3.60 -0.72 3.29
C ALA A 140 -3.73 0.11 2.01
N LEU A 141 -4.69 1.02 1.99
CA LEU A 141 -4.74 2.10 1.00
C LEU A 141 -4.09 3.35 1.60
N TYR A 142 -3.22 4.00 0.84
CA TYR A 142 -2.60 5.28 1.19
C TYR A 142 -3.13 6.39 0.27
N TYR A 143 -3.58 7.47 0.88
CA TYR A 143 -4.21 8.61 0.23
C TYR A 143 -3.31 9.84 0.35
N TYR A 144 -2.87 10.36 -0.79
CA TYR A 144 -2.15 11.62 -0.93
C TYR A 144 -3.08 12.60 -1.64
N THR A 145 -3.82 13.37 -0.84
CA THR A 145 -4.96 14.18 -1.31
C THR A 145 -4.93 15.62 -0.79
N ARG A 146 -3.87 15.98 -0.06
CA ARG A 146 -3.60 17.35 0.37
C ARG A 146 -2.19 17.76 -0.04
N PRO A 147 -1.97 19.06 -0.31
CA PRO A 147 -0.63 19.57 -0.56
C PRO A 147 0.34 19.15 0.55
N GLY A 148 1.52 18.69 0.14
CA GLY A 148 2.56 18.25 1.06
C GLY A 148 2.37 16.84 1.62
N ASP A 149 1.30 16.11 1.28
CA ASP A 149 1.23 14.68 1.62
C ASP A 149 2.42 13.93 1.00
N HIS A 150 3.18 13.18 1.79
CA HIS A 150 4.39 12.47 1.38
C HIS A 150 4.73 11.33 2.35
N ILE A 151 5.69 10.50 1.96
CA ILE A 151 6.46 9.67 2.89
C ILE A 151 7.94 9.87 2.57
N GLY A 152 8.75 10.13 3.58
CA GLY A 152 10.19 10.32 3.44
C GLY A 152 10.93 9.03 3.13
N TRP A 153 12.25 9.12 2.98
CA TRP A 153 13.10 7.95 2.72
C TRP A 153 13.01 6.93 3.85
N HIS A 154 12.69 5.68 3.50
CA HIS A 154 12.59 4.56 4.43
C HIS A 154 12.84 3.22 3.73
N TYR A 155 12.82 2.15 4.54
CA TYR A 155 12.78 0.75 4.12
C TYR A 155 11.55 0.10 4.77
N ASP A 156 10.99 -0.90 4.12
CA ASP A 156 9.89 -1.71 4.66
C ASP A 156 10.42 -2.93 5.41
N THR A 157 11.34 -2.68 6.34
CA THR A 157 12.04 -3.75 7.06
C THR A 157 11.07 -4.69 7.77
N SER A 158 11.32 -5.98 7.62
CA SER A 158 10.49 -7.02 8.23
C SER A 158 10.59 -7.00 9.76
N TYR A 159 9.44 -7.13 10.42
CA TYR A 159 9.36 -7.40 11.86
C TYR A 159 9.30 -8.90 12.17
N TYR A 160 9.18 -9.73 11.13
CA TYR A 160 9.11 -11.19 11.22
C TYR A 160 10.49 -11.82 11.07
N ASP A 161 10.59 -13.11 11.38
CA ASP A 161 11.85 -13.84 11.25
C ASP A 161 12.28 -14.01 9.77
N GLY A 162 11.32 -13.95 8.83
CA GLY A 162 11.55 -13.99 7.39
C GLY A 162 11.65 -12.62 6.72
N ARG A 163 11.96 -12.64 5.41
CA ARG A 163 11.91 -11.44 4.56
C ARG A 163 10.48 -10.94 4.45
N ARG A 164 10.33 -9.62 4.26
CA ARG A 164 9.08 -8.96 3.89
C ARG A 164 9.19 -8.48 2.44
N TYR A 165 8.18 -8.81 1.65
CA TYR A 165 8.02 -8.33 0.29
C TYR A 165 6.84 -7.39 0.20
N THR A 166 7.09 -6.20 -0.32
CA THR A 166 6.08 -5.17 -0.56
C THR A 166 5.64 -5.23 -2.01
N LEU A 167 4.34 -5.26 -2.23
CA LEU A 167 3.72 -5.04 -3.52
C LEU A 167 2.89 -3.74 -3.47
N LEU A 168 3.26 -2.76 -4.28
CA LEU A 168 2.50 -1.53 -4.49
C LEU A 168 1.72 -1.63 -5.79
N LEU A 169 0.44 -1.25 -5.73
CA LEU A 169 -0.44 -1.14 -6.88
C LEU A 169 -0.93 0.30 -6.99
N GLY A 170 -0.79 0.89 -8.18
CA GLY A 170 -1.40 2.18 -8.50
C GLY A 170 -2.93 2.01 -8.57
N VAL A 171 -3.67 2.84 -7.82
CA VAL A 171 -5.15 2.78 -7.83
C VAL A 171 -5.72 4.03 -8.50
N ILE A 172 -5.35 5.21 -8.03
CA ILE A 172 -5.71 6.51 -8.65
C ILE A 172 -4.45 7.35 -8.68
N ASP A 173 -4.13 8.00 -9.80
CA ASP A 173 -2.97 8.90 -9.87
C ASP A 173 -3.25 10.11 -10.78
N ASP A 174 -3.89 11.11 -10.19
CA ASP A 174 -4.06 12.46 -10.75
C ASP A 174 -3.07 13.39 -10.03
N SER A 175 -1.77 13.09 -10.13
CA SER A 175 -0.74 13.79 -9.35
C SER A 175 0.61 13.85 -10.05
N SER A 176 1.50 14.69 -9.53
CA SER A 176 2.93 14.66 -9.86
C SER A 176 3.73 13.81 -8.87
N CYS A 177 3.09 13.19 -7.88
CA CYS A 177 3.74 12.33 -6.90
C CYS A 177 4.44 11.15 -7.59
N ARG A 178 5.71 10.94 -7.28
CA ARG A 178 6.50 9.80 -7.77
C ARG A 178 6.92 8.90 -6.61
N LEU A 179 7.11 7.62 -6.90
CA LEU A 179 7.91 6.74 -6.05
C LEU A 179 9.37 6.95 -6.44
N ASP A 180 10.13 7.65 -5.60
CA ASP A 180 11.58 7.68 -5.74
C ASP A 180 12.17 6.48 -5.00
N TYR A 181 13.21 5.88 -5.57
CA TYR A 181 13.88 4.72 -4.99
C TYR A 181 15.39 4.75 -5.25
N GLU A 182 16.13 3.99 -4.46
CA GLU A 182 17.55 3.72 -4.64
C GLU A 182 17.76 2.20 -4.60
N LEU A 183 18.21 1.63 -5.72
CA LEU A 183 18.58 0.23 -5.82
C LEU A 183 19.95 0.00 -5.21
N HIS A 184 20.23 -1.25 -4.83
CA HIS A 184 21.54 -1.73 -4.36
C HIS A 184 22.12 -1.08 -3.09
N THR A 185 21.35 -0.25 -2.38
CA THR A 185 21.75 0.41 -1.10
C THR A 185 22.21 -0.53 0.02
N ARG A 186 21.98 -1.84 -0.12
CA ARG A 186 22.42 -2.90 0.80
C ARG A 186 23.53 -3.80 0.24
N ASN A 187 24.12 -3.43 -0.89
CA ASN A 187 25.20 -4.16 -1.53
C ASN A 187 26.45 -3.26 -1.64
N PRO A 188 27.49 -3.45 -0.82
CA PRO A 188 28.68 -2.60 -0.84
C PRO A 188 29.52 -2.74 -2.13
N ASP A 189 29.31 -3.80 -2.91
CA ASP A 189 30.07 -4.09 -4.11
C ASP A 189 29.46 -3.49 -5.38
N VAL A 190 28.23 -2.95 -5.30
CA VAL A 190 27.50 -2.38 -6.44
C VAL A 190 27.07 -0.95 -6.09
N PRO A 191 27.35 0.06 -6.93
CA PRO A 191 26.91 1.42 -6.67
C PRO A 191 25.40 1.54 -6.56
N ASP A 192 24.94 2.42 -5.66
CA ASP A 192 23.53 2.77 -5.57
C ASP A 192 23.03 3.37 -6.89
N VAL A 193 21.85 2.92 -7.33
CA VAL A 193 21.22 3.42 -8.57
C VAL A 193 19.91 4.10 -8.21
N PRO A 194 19.82 5.44 -8.30
CA PRO A 194 18.58 6.15 -8.06
C PRO A 194 17.61 5.97 -9.23
N GLY A 195 16.32 5.93 -8.93
CA GLY A 195 15.25 5.90 -9.91
C GLY A 195 13.99 6.60 -9.39
N SER A 196 13.06 6.85 -10.31
CA SER A 196 11.79 7.51 -9.98
C SER A 196 10.70 7.10 -10.97
N VAL A 197 9.59 6.57 -10.48
CA VAL A 197 8.47 6.09 -11.31
C VAL A 197 7.14 6.69 -10.86
N GLN A 198 6.25 6.92 -11.82
CA GLN A 198 4.82 7.01 -11.54
C GLN A 198 4.23 5.61 -11.61
N ILE A 199 3.24 5.32 -10.78
CA ILE A 199 2.57 4.01 -10.79
C ILE A 199 1.14 4.29 -11.22
N PRO A 200 0.84 4.21 -12.53
CA PRO A 200 -0.51 4.52 -13.01
C PRO A 200 -1.52 3.51 -12.45
N PRO A 201 -2.82 3.81 -12.52
CA PRO A 201 -3.86 2.84 -12.18
C PRO A 201 -3.64 1.49 -12.87
N GLY A 202 -3.50 0.43 -12.08
CA GLY A 202 -3.21 -0.91 -12.57
C GLY A 202 -1.72 -1.26 -12.70
N GLY A 203 -0.82 -0.30 -12.55
CA GLY A 203 0.62 -0.50 -12.48
C GLY A 203 1.07 -1.15 -11.18
N LEU A 204 2.26 -1.75 -11.21
CA LEU A 204 2.83 -2.56 -10.14
C LEU A 204 4.26 -2.13 -9.83
N VAL A 205 4.60 -2.12 -8.53
CA VAL A 205 5.98 -2.16 -8.04
C VAL A 205 6.09 -3.29 -7.01
N PHE A 206 7.06 -4.18 -7.17
CA PHE A 206 7.29 -5.31 -6.27
C PHE A 206 8.75 -5.34 -5.82
N PHE A 207 8.99 -5.46 -4.51
CA PHE A 207 10.35 -5.43 -3.97
C PHE A 207 10.52 -6.14 -2.63
N ASP A 208 11.77 -6.46 -2.32
CA ASP A 208 12.23 -6.89 -0.99
C ASP A 208 12.35 -5.65 -0.07
N GLY A 209 11.56 -5.61 1.00
CA GLY A 209 11.41 -4.44 1.88
C GLY A 209 12.69 -4.04 2.61
N ASP A 210 13.64 -4.96 2.81
CA ASP A 210 14.93 -4.66 3.43
C ASP A 210 15.96 -4.05 2.45
N LYS A 211 15.72 -4.19 1.13
CA LYS A 211 16.68 -3.82 0.08
C LYS A 211 16.34 -2.54 -0.65
N LEU A 212 15.05 -2.19 -0.77
CA LEU A 212 14.64 -0.99 -1.47
C LEU A 212 14.50 0.20 -0.52
N ARG A 213 15.46 1.14 -0.60
CA ARG A 213 15.27 2.46 0.00
C ARG A 213 14.35 3.28 -0.90
N HIS A 214 13.24 3.78 -0.38
CA HIS A 214 12.26 4.49 -1.20
C HIS A 214 11.51 5.58 -0.45
N ARG A 215 10.82 6.45 -1.19
CA ARG A 215 9.97 7.53 -0.69
C ARG A 215 8.85 7.86 -1.69
N VAL A 216 7.81 8.55 -1.24
CA VAL A 216 6.83 9.19 -2.12
C VAL A 216 7.02 10.69 -2.07
N THR A 217 7.23 11.31 -3.23
CA THR A 217 7.42 12.76 -3.32
C THR A 217 6.16 13.52 -2.86
N PRO A 218 6.29 14.76 -2.37
CA PRO A 218 5.14 15.52 -1.89
C PRO A 218 4.10 15.80 -2.96
N ALA A 219 2.84 15.63 -2.60
CA ALA A 219 1.69 16.02 -3.42
C ALA A 219 1.61 17.53 -3.59
N GLY A 220 1.27 17.95 -4.81
CA GLY A 220 0.97 19.33 -5.18
C GLY A 220 -0.42 19.79 -4.72
N ALA A 221 -0.78 21.00 -5.13
CA ALA A 221 -2.12 21.54 -4.91
C ALA A 221 -3.15 20.86 -5.81
N ASN A 222 -4.29 20.48 -5.23
CA ASN A 222 -5.40 19.81 -5.93
C ASN A 222 -5.04 18.46 -6.57
N GLU A 223 -3.93 17.85 -6.15
CA GLU A 223 -3.53 16.53 -6.62
C GLU A 223 -4.22 15.43 -5.81
N PHE A 224 -4.44 14.29 -6.47
CA PHE A 224 -5.12 13.15 -5.88
C PHE A 224 -4.43 11.85 -6.29
N ARG A 225 -3.78 11.19 -5.33
CA ARG A 225 -3.17 9.87 -5.52
C ARG A 225 -3.61 8.89 -4.45
N VAL A 226 -3.92 7.68 -4.88
CA VAL A 226 -4.19 6.53 -4.01
C VAL A 226 -3.35 5.34 -4.46
N SER A 227 -2.60 4.78 -3.52
CA SER A 227 -1.83 3.55 -3.72
C SER A 227 -2.35 2.46 -2.79
N LEU A 228 -2.39 1.23 -3.28
CA LEU A 228 -2.64 0.05 -2.48
C LEU A 228 -1.30 -0.65 -2.20
N THR A 229 -1.10 -1.08 -0.96
CA THR A 229 0.07 -1.86 -0.55
C THR A 229 -0.37 -3.22 -0.04
N PHE A 230 0.31 -4.28 -0.48
CA PHE A 230 0.22 -5.65 0.03
C PHE A 230 1.58 -6.09 0.58
N GLU A 231 1.57 -6.74 1.74
CA GLU A 231 2.76 -7.26 2.41
C GLU A 231 2.71 -8.78 2.49
N TYR A 232 3.72 -9.44 1.94
CA TYR A 232 3.94 -10.88 2.04
C TYR A 232 5.22 -11.17 2.80
N VAL A 233 5.29 -12.32 3.46
CA VAL A 233 6.44 -12.72 4.28
C VAL A 233 6.90 -14.12 3.92
N THR A 234 8.19 -14.40 4.08
CA THR A 234 8.72 -15.76 3.88
C THR A 234 8.59 -16.64 5.13
N ASP A 235 8.51 -16.02 6.31
CA ASP A 235 8.24 -16.67 7.59
C ASP A 235 7.47 -15.69 8.48
N PRO A 236 6.19 -15.98 8.84
CA PRO A 236 5.34 -15.10 9.65
C PRO A 236 5.59 -15.19 11.16
N ASN A 237 6.56 -16.00 11.60
CA ASN A 237 6.89 -16.09 13.02
C ASN A 237 7.52 -14.79 13.52
N MET A 238 7.17 -14.41 14.75
CA MET A 238 7.81 -13.32 15.48
C MET A 238 8.49 -13.85 16.73
N ARG A 239 9.75 -13.48 16.97
CA ARG A 239 10.40 -13.69 18.26
C ARG A 239 9.54 -13.12 19.41
N PRO A 240 9.19 -13.91 20.46
CA PRO A 240 8.23 -13.53 21.50
C PRO A 240 8.49 -12.19 22.19
N TRP A 241 9.76 -11.78 22.34
CA TRP A 241 10.13 -10.51 22.97
C TRP A 241 9.98 -9.28 22.06
N ARG A 242 9.93 -9.45 20.72
CA ARG A 242 9.72 -8.35 19.76
C ARG A 242 8.24 -8.02 19.56
N ARG A 243 7.34 -9.00 19.76
CA ARG A 243 5.88 -8.88 19.62
C ARG A 243 5.26 -7.83 20.57
N PHE A 244 5.85 -7.63 21.75
CA PHE A 244 5.34 -6.65 22.74
C PHE A 244 5.77 -5.20 22.44
N ILE A 245 6.93 -5.01 21.80
CA ILE A 245 7.48 -3.68 21.51
C ILE A 245 6.93 -3.13 20.18
N SER A 246 6.68 -3.99 19.18
CA SER A 246 6.21 -3.59 17.84
C SER A 246 4.74 -3.17 17.83
N ASN A 247 3.83 -3.98 18.40
CA ASN A 247 2.39 -3.67 18.41
C ASN A 247 2.02 -2.31 19.02
N MET A 248 2.84 -1.81 19.96
CA MET A 248 2.61 -0.52 20.61
C MET A 248 3.20 0.66 19.84
N LYS A 249 4.35 0.49 19.19
CA LYS A 249 5.04 1.57 18.48
C LYS A 249 4.42 1.84 17.10
N ASP A 250 4.03 0.80 16.37
CA ASP A 250 3.50 0.94 15.01
C ASP A 250 2.09 1.51 14.98
N ALA A 251 1.24 1.11 15.94
CA ALA A 251 -0.12 1.63 16.05
C ALA A 251 -0.17 3.13 16.43
N ILE A 252 0.83 3.60 17.18
CA ILE A 252 1.01 5.02 17.53
C ILE A 252 1.61 5.80 16.35
N ALA A 253 2.63 5.25 15.69
CA ALA A 253 3.34 5.92 14.61
C ALA A 253 2.54 6.01 13.31
N TYR A 254 1.64 5.06 13.02
CA TYR A 254 0.88 5.01 11.76
C TYR A 254 -0.58 5.46 11.87
N PHE A 255 -1.25 5.20 12.99
CA PHE A 255 -2.72 5.36 13.11
C PHE A 255 -3.16 6.34 14.19
N GLY A 256 -2.23 6.88 14.98
CA GLY A 256 -2.51 7.76 16.09
C GLY A 256 -3.21 7.06 17.26
N PHE A 257 -2.98 7.58 18.46
CA PHE A 257 -3.40 6.96 19.73
C PHE A 257 -4.89 6.56 19.80
N ARG A 258 -5.79 7.26 19.10
CA ARG A 258 -7.25 7.08 19.25
C ARG A 258 -7.76 5.69 18.84
N GLN A 259 -7.17 5.04 17.84
CA GLN A 259 -7.64 3.73 17.37
C GLN A 259 -7.18 2.59 18.28
N VAL A 260 -5.97 2.70 18.85
CA VAL A 260 -5.40 1.76 19.82
C VAL A 260 -6.22 1.72 21.11
N PHE A 261 -6.62 2.90 21.61
CA PHE A 261 -7.47 3.00 22.80
C PHE A 261 -8.86 2.38 22.61
N ARG A 262 -9.45 2.48 21.40
CA ARG A 262 -10.77 1.89 21.10
C ARG A 262 -10.72 0.36 21.02
N GLN A 263 -9.59 -0.22 20.63
CA GLN A 263 -9.40 -1.67 20.60
C GLN A 263 -9.14 -2.25 22.01
N MET A 264 -8.42 -1.51 22.87
CA MET A 264 -8.21 -1.90 24.27
C MET A 264 -9.49 -1.86 25.11
N THR A 265 -10.38 -0.90 24.88
CA THR A 265 -11.67 -0.83 25.59
C THR A 265 -12.63 -1.94 25.14
N LYS A 266 -12.63 -2.31 23.86
CA LYS A 266 -13.45 -3.42 23.34
C LYS A 266 -13.01 -4.80 23.87
N ARG A 267 -11.71 -4.99 24.13
CA ARG A 267 -11.17 -6.22 24.74
C ARG A 267 -11.43 -6.35 26.24
N LYS A 268 -11.64 -5.23 26.94
CA LYS A 268 -12.04 -5.22 28.37
C LYS A 268 -13.53 -5.44 28.60
N GLY A 269 -14.38 -5.29 27.58
CA GLY A 269 -15.83 -5.50 27.68
C GLY A 269 -16.33 -6.90 27.30
N ALA A 270 -15.46 -7.78 26.77
CA ALA A 270 -15.82 -9.15 26.39
C ALA A 270 -15.33 -10.20 27.40
N GLY A 271 -14.96 -9.77 28.60
CA GLY A 271 -14.42 -10.60 29.67
C GLY A 271 -14.98 -10.22 31.05
N SER A 272 -16.25 -9.83 31.11
CA SER A 272 -17.04 -9.68 32.33
C SER A 272 -18.34 -10.44 32.20
#